data_AF-A0A5D2UIL9-F1
#
_entry.id   AF-A0A5D2UIL9-F1
#
_cell.length_a   1.000
_cell.length_b   1.000
_cell.length_c   1.000
_cell.angle_alpha   90.00
_cell.angle_beta   90.00
_cell.angle_gamma   90.00
#
_symmetry.space_group_name_H-M   'P 1'
#
loop_
_entity.id
_entity.type
_entity.pdbx_description
1 polymer ?
#
loop_
_entity_poly.entity_id
_entity_poly.type
_entity_poly.pdbx_seq_one_letter_code
_entity_poly.pdbx_strand_id
1 'polypeptide(L)' 'MKDNCTCKKLVPMAIDKAREVKGFPCRWKMIISKLKRIPLCLLDLPTHPCFSKNALCKEQLQAISKTKV' A
#
# COMPACT_ATOMS: atom_id res chain seq x y z
N MET A 1 12.69 9.79 -13.34
CA MET A 1 11.55 9.39 -12.49
C MET A 1 12.11 8.84 -11.18
N LYS A 2 12.14 9.67 -10.13
CA LYS A 2 12.66 9.33 -8.80
C LYS A 2 11.49 8.99 -7.89
N ASP A 3 10.92 7.81 -8.06
CA ASP A 3 9.89 7.29 -7.14
C ASP A 3 10.49 6.16 -6.31
N ASN A 4 11.61 6.45 -5.63
CA ASN A 4 12.23 5.52 -4.70
C ASN A 4 11.72 5.85 -3.29
N CYS A 5 10.91 4.96 -2.72
CA CYS A 5 10.34 4.98 -1.35
C CYS A 5 8.93 5.61 -1.16
N THR A 6 7.95 5.26 -2.01
CA THR A 6 6.53 5.57 -1.77
C THR A 6 5.84 4.51 -0.90
N CYS A 7 5.99 3.20 -1.19
CA CYS A 7 5.28 2.14 -0.45
C CYS A 7 5.54 2.12 1.06
N LYS A 8 6.78 2.40 1.49
CA LYS A 8 7.13 2.47 2.91
C LYS A 8 6.46 3.62 3.65
N LYS A 9 6.05 4.68 2.93
CA LYS A 9 5.36 5.84 3.50
C LYS A 9 3.84 5.70 3.47
N LEU A 10 3.30 4.87 2.57
CA LEU A 10 1.86 4.67 2.42
C LEU A 10 1.23 3.99 3.65
N VAL A 11 1.86 2.95 4.21
CA VAL A 11 1.30 2.26 5.39
C VAL A 11 1.28 3.16 6.63
N PRO A 12 2.36 3.88 7.00
CA PRO A 12 2.31 4.88 8.07
C PRO A 12 1.25 5.97 7.83
N MET A 13 1.21 6.54 6.62
CA MET A 13 0.25 7.59 6.28
C MET A 13 -1.20 7.11 6.38
N ALA A 14 -1.50 5.88 5.94
CA ALA A 14 -2.83 5.29 6.06
C ALA A 14 -3.21 5.03 7.53
N ILE A 15 -2.26 4.61 8.37
CA ILE A 15 -2.49 4.44 9.82
C ILE A 15 -2.81 5.79 10.47
N ASP A 16 -2.06 6.85 10.14
CA ASP A 16 -2.29 8.17 10.71
C ASP A 16 -3.64 8.73 10.28
N LYS A 17 -4.00 8.62 8.99
CA LYS A 17 -5.31 9.02 8.50
C LYS A 17 -6.46 8.22 9.12
N ALA A 18 -6.30 6.91 9.30
CA ALA A 18 -7.30 6.07 9.96
C ALA A 18 -7.54 6.45 11.43
N ARG A 19 -6.54 7.03 12.12
CA ARG A 19 -6.66 7.51 13.51
C ARG A 19 -7.42 8.83 13.62
N GLU A 20 -7.40 9.66 12.57
CA GLU A 20 -8.11 10.94 12.52
C GLU A 20 -9.63 10.76 12.32
N VAL A 21 -10.09 9.58 11.85
CA VAL A 21 -11.50 9.34 11.54
C VAL A 21 -12.31 9.16 12.83
N LYS A 22 -13.31 10.03 13.02
CA LYS A 22 -14.19 10.02 14.20
C LYS A 22 -15.31 8.96 14.14
N GLY A 23 -15.68 8.50 12.95
CA GLY A 23 -16.74 7.50 12.75
C GLY A 23 -16.22 6.07 12.71
N PHE A 24 -17.02 5.10 13.15
CA PHE A 24 -16.71 3.65 13.12
C PHE A 24 -15.36 3.25 13.76
N PRO A 25 -15.07 3.68 15.01
CA PRO A 25 -13.77 3.47 15.65
C PRO A 25 -13.35 2.00 15.74
N CYS A 26 -14.30 1.07 15.99
CA CYS A 26 -14.02 -0.35 16.04
C CYS A 26 -13.53 -0.91 14.69
N ARG A 27 -14.12 -0.44 13.57
CA ARG A 27 -13.69 -0.87 12.23
C ARG A 27 -12.33 -0.30 11.89
N TRP A 28 -12.06 0.97 12.18
CA TRP A 28 -10.75 1.55 11.96
C TRP A 28 -9.67 0.93 12.83
N LYS A 29 -9.97 0.56 14.08
CA LYS A 29 -9.05 -0.21 14.93
C LYS A 29 -8.67 -1.55 14.29
N MET A 30 -9.64 -2.25 13.68
CA MET A 30 -9.38 -3.49 12.95
C MET A 30 -8.51 -3.25 11.70
N ILE A 31 -8.82 -2.21 10.92
CA ILE A 31 -8.06 -1.85 9.71
C ILE A 31 -6.61 -1.48 10.07
N ILE A 32 -6.40 -0.65 11.10
CA ILE A 32 -5.06 -0.29 11.59
C ILE A 32 -4.29 -1.53 12.03
N SER A 33 -4.93 -2.47 12.74
CA SER A 33 -4.30 -3.74 13.13
C SER A 33 -3.86 -4.56 11.92
N LYS A 34 -4.68 -4.63 10.87
CA LYS A 34 -4.32 -5.31 9.62
C LYS A 34 -3.16 -4.60 8.89
N LEU A 35 -3.19 -3.27 8.81
CA LEU A 35 -2.12 -2.47 8.18
C LEU A 35 -0.77 -2.67 8.88
N LYS A 36 -0.76 -2.73 10.22
CA LYS A 36 0.47 -2.98 11.00
C LYS A 36 1.04 -4.38 10.81
N ARG A 37 0.23 -5.36 10.40
CA ARG A 37 0.67 -6.74 10.16
C ARG A 37 1.25 -6.95 8.77
N ILE A 38 1.21 -5.95 7.88
CA ILE A 38 1.83 -6.03 6.56
C ILE A 38 3.35 -6.19 6.76
N PRO A 39 3.96 -7.28 6.28
CA PRO A 39 5.40 -7.48 6.35
C PRO A 39 6.14 -6.38 5.60
N LEU A 40 7.19 -5.82 6.21
CA LEU A 40 8.01 -4.77 5.59
C LEU A 40 8.61 -5.22 4.25
N CYS A 41 8.95 -6.51 4.11
CA CYS A 41 9.49 -7.07 2.87
C CYS A 41 8.51 -6.99 1.68
N LEU A 42 7.19 -6.96 1.92
CA LEU A 42 6.22 -6.77 0.83
C LEU A 42 6.25 -5.34 0.29
N LEU A 43 6.67 -4.36 1.10
CA LEU A 43 6.80 -2.97 0.68
C LEU A 43 7.99 -2.75 -0.27
N ASP A 44 8.92 -3.70 -0.29
CA ASP A 44 10.10 -3.70 -1.18
C ASP A 44 9.83 -4.41 -2.52
N LEU A 45 8.77 -5.23 -2.62
CA LEU A 45 8.41 -5.95 -3.85
C LEU A 45 8.29 -5.05 -5.09
N PRO A 46 7.66 -3.86 -5.04
CA PRO A 46 7.55 -2.99 -6.21
C PRO A 46 8.90 -2.50 -6.72
N THR A 47 9.93 -2.45 -5.87
CA THR A 47 11.29 -2.08 -6.25
C THR A 47 12.13 -3.26 -6.71
N HIS A 48 11.74 -4.49 -6.36
CA HIS A 48 12.48 -5.69 -6.70
C HIS A 48 12.54 -5.89 -8.23
N PRO A 49 13.71 -6.21 -8.82
CA PRO A 49 13.88 -6.30 -10.28
C PRO A 49 12.88 -7.23 -10.99
N CYS A 50 12.45 -8.30 -10.31
CA CYS A 50 11.44 -9.22 -10.82
C CYS A 50 10.09 -8.53 -11.09
N PHE A 51 9.69 -7.56 -10.27
CA PHE A 51 8.41 -6.84 -10.38
C PHE A 51 8.57 -5.51 -11.12
N SER A 52 9.67 -4.79 -10.88
CA SER A 52 9.91 -3.46 -11.46
C SER A 52 10.29 -3.49 -12.94
N LYS A 53 10.75 -4.63 -13.47
CA LYS A 53 11.12 -4.78 -14.90
C LYS A 53 10.13 -5.62 -15.71
N ASN A 54 9.22 -6.34 -15.05
CA ASN A 54 8.27 -7.20 -15.73
C ASN A 54 7.08 -6.38 -16.27
N ALA A 55 6.94 -6.35 -17.61
CA ALA A 55 5.89 -5.61 -18.31
C ALA A 55 4.49 -6.07 -17.85
N LEU A 56 4.25 -7.38 -17.74
CA LEU A 56 2.98 -7.93 -17.27
C LEU A 56 2.64 -7.45 -15.86
N CYS A 57 3.64 -7.40 -14.97
CA CYS A 57 3.41 -6.99 -13.59
C CYS A 57 3.06 -5.49 -13.50
N LYS A 58 3.69 -4.64 -14.33
CA LYS A 58 3.31 -3.22 -14.46
C LYS A 58 1.92 -3.05 -15.05
N GLU A 59 1.58 -3.81 -16.09
CA GLU A 59 0.27 -3.76 -16.75
C GLU A 59 -0.84 -4.18 -15.79
N GLN A 60 -0.64 -5.27 -15.03
CA GLN A 60 -1.57 -5.73 -14.02
C GLN A 60 -1.74 -4.73 -12.87
N LEU A 61 -0.65 -4.14 -12.37
CA LEU A 61 -0.71 -3.09 -11.34
C LEU A 61 -1.45 -1.85 -11.84
N GLN A 62 -1.19 -1.41 -13.08
CA GLN A 62 -1.92 -0.29 -13.68
C GLN A 62 -3.41 -0.63 -13.88
N ALA A 63 -3.73 -1.85 -14.30
CA ALA A 63 -5.11 -2.30 -14.46
C ALA A 63 -5.84 -2.25 -13.12
N ILE A 64 -5.28 -2.84 -12.06
CA ILE A 64 -5.85 -2.80 -10.70
C ILE A 64 -6.04 -1.36 -10.22
N SER A 65 -5.06 -0.47 -10.45
CA SER A 65 -5.16 0.93 -10.04
C SER A 65 -6.21 1.73 -10.81
N LYS A 66 -6.52 1.34 -12.06
CA LYS A 66 -7.53 2.00 -12.91
C LYS A 66 -8.93 1.44 -12.70
N THR A 67 -9.04 0.24 -12.11
CA THR A 67 -10.31 -0.35 -11.73
C THR A 67 -10.93 0.49 -10.61
N LYS A 68 -11.86 1.38 -10.98
CA LYS A 68 -12.78 2.01 -10.04
C LYS A 68 -13.76 0.93 -9.57
N VAL A 69 -13.61 0.50 -8.32
CA VAL A 69 -14.68 -0.16 -7.56
C VAL A 69 -15.45 0.90 -6.80
#